data_AF-A0A7J2QYZ9-F1
#
_entry.id   AF-A0A7J2QYZ9-F1
#
_cell.length_a   1.000
_cell.length_b   1.000
_cell.length_c   1.000
_cell.angle_alpha   90.00
_cell.angle_beta   90.00
_cell.angle_gamma   90.00
#
_symmetry.space_group_name_H-M   'P 1'
#
loop_
_entity.id
_entity.type
_entity.pdbx_description
1 polymer ?
#
loop_
_entity_poly.entity_id
_entity_poly.type
_entity_poly.pdbx_seq_one_letter_code
_entity_poly.pdbx_strand_id
1 'polypeptide(L)'
;MKNIINSNLQIIRYPPKYPKSVHLYITNECNLDCKKCYYRTSDDEKQELSLEQLTPLFYEWKKYGLTSIAIGGGEPLLHPEILE
;
A
#
# COMPACT_ATOMS: atom_id res chain seq x y z
N MET A 1 16.59 34.78 25.17
CA MET A 1 15.88 34.46 23.92
C MET A 1 15.71 32.95 23.86
N LYS A 2 14.47 32.46 24.04
CA LYS A 2 14.16 31.03 24.00
C LYS A 2 14.17 30.60 22.53
N ASN A 3 15.20 29.88 22.09
CA ASN A 3 15.21 29.24 20.79
C ASN A 3 14.20 28.09 20.81
N ILE A 4 12.99 28.38 20.36
CA ILE A 4 11.97 27.39 20.03
C ILE A 4 12.39 26.80 18.68
N ILE A 5 13.29 25.82 18.72
CA ILE A 5 13.48 24.92 17.59
C ILE A 5 12.36 23.90 17.72
N ASN A 6 11.32 24.01 16.89
CA ASN A 6 10.35 22.93 16.72
C ASN A 6 11.09 21.72 16.12
N SER A 7 11.60 20.85 16.98
CA SER A 7 12.37 19.68 16.60
C SER A 7 11.45 18.57 16.10
N ASN A 8 10.88 18.75 14.90
CA ASN A 8 10.20 17.67 14.15
C ASN A 8 11.21 16.77 13.40
N LEU A 9 12.51 16.85 13.74
CA LEU A 9 13.55 16.00 13.20
C LEU A 9 13.41 14.59 13.78
N GLN A 10 12.81 13.68 13.02
CA GLN A 10 12.88 12.25 13.30
C GLN A 10 14.26 11.73 12.87
N ILE A 11 15.01 11.19 13.83
CA ILE A 11 16.25 10.45 13.53
C ILE A 11 15.84 9.13 12.88
N ILE A 12 16.01 9.03 11.56
CA ILE A 12 15.82 7.78 10.82
C ILE A 12 17.09 6.94 11.00
N ARG A 13 16.98 5.84 11.76
CA ARG A 13 18.04 4.83 11.84
C ARG A 13 18.08 4.04 10.53
N TYR A 14 19.27 3.89 9.93
CA TYR A 14 19.49 3.10 8.72
C TYR A 14 20.21 1.78 9.05
N PRO A 15 19.71 0.62 8.58
CA PRO A 15 18.45 0.45 7.87
C PRO A 15 17.25 0.66 8.81
N PRO A 16 16.10 1.13 8.28
CA PRO A 16 14.90 1.26 9.09
C PRO A 16 14.43 -0.12 9.56
N LYS A 17 13.93 -0.20 10.80
CA LYS A 17 13.41 -1.45 11.37
C LYS A 17 12.17 -1.98 10.63
N TYR A 18 11.41 -1.08 10.02
CA TYR A 18 10.18 -1.38 9.28
C TYR A 18 10.22 -0.71 7.91
N PRO A 19 9.49 -1.24 6.90
CA PRO A 19 9.37 -0.62 5.59
C PRO A 19 8.88 0.83 5.69
N LYS A 20 9.35 1.67 4.77
CA LYS A 20 8.85 3.05 4.59
C LYS A 20 7.86 3.19 3.45
N SER A 21 7.83 2.21 2.55
CA SER A 21 6.91 2.11 1.43
C SER A 21 6.41 0.69 1.24
N VAL A 22 5.13 0.54 0.88
CA VAL A 22 4.51 -0.74 0.51
C VAL A 22 3.87 -0.60 -0.87
N HIS A 23 4.03 -1.61 -1.73
CA HIS A 23 3.21 -1.80 -2.92
C HIS A 23 2.13 -2.80 -2.53
N LEU A 24 0.88 -2.35 -2.50
CA LEU A 24 -0.26 -3.13 -2.05
C LEU A 24 -1.14 -3.47 -3.24
N TYR A 25 -1.29 -4.77 -3.50
CA TYR A 25 -2.16 -5.27 -4.56
C TYR A 25 -3.52 -5.63 -3.97
N ILE A 26 -4.56 -4.92 -4.37
CA ILE A 26 -5.90 -5.03 -3.77
C ILE A 26 -6.87 -5.85 -4.62
N THR A 27 -6.60 -6.00 -5.90
CA THR A 27 -7.37 -6.84 -6.83
C THR A 27 -6.43 -7.40 -7.90
N ASN A 28 -6.73 -8.59 -8.43
CA ASN A 28 -6.09 -9.09 -9.66
C ASN A 28 -6.96 -8.86 -10.92
N GLU A 29 -8.14 -8.27 -10.78
CA GLU A 29 -9.00 -7.92 -11.91
C GLU A 29 -8.42 -6.75 -12.71
N CYS A 30 -8.42 -6.88 -14.04
CA CYS A 30 -7.96 -5.82 -14.94
C CYS A 30 -8.81 -5.80 -16.22
N ASN A 31 -9.10 -4.60 -16.70
CA ASN A 31 -9.80 -4.35 -17.97
C ASN A 31 -8.87 -4.45 -19.20
N LEU A 32 -7.58 -4.72 -19.01
CA LEU A 32 -6.58 -4.89 -20.06
C LEU A 32 -5.97 -6.30 -20.03
N ASP A 33 -5.43 -6.73 -21.18
CA ASP A 33 -4.74 -8.01 -21.34
C ASP A 33 -3.32 -7.80 -21.90
N CYS A 34 -2.48 -7.20 -21.08
CA CYS A 34 -1.14 -6.82 -21.47
C CYS A 34 -0.24 -8.05 -21.68
N LYS A 35 0.33 -8.22 -22.88
CA LYS A 35 1.24 -9.35 -23.24
C LYS A 35 2.45 -9.57 -22.32
N LYS A 36 2.85 -8.55 -21.54
CA LYS A 36 3.98 -8.58 -20.60
C LYS A 36 3.54 -8.16 -19.20
N CYS A 37 2.31 -8.49 -18.83
CA CYS A 37 1.80 -8.23 -17.49
C CYS A 37 2.55 -9.11 -16.48
N TYR A 38 3.17 -8.50 -15.48
CA TYR A 38 3.78 -9.26 -14.39
C TYR A 38 2.77 -9.66 -13.31
N TYR A 39 1.55 -9.08 -13.35
CA TYR A 39 0.47 -9.35 -12.40
C TYR A 39 -0.42 -10.52 -12.81
N ARG A 40 -0.53 -10.79 -14.11
CA ARG A 40 -1.50 -11.74 -14.64
C ARG A 40 -0.83 -13.08 -14.92
N THR A 41 -1.21 -14.10 -14.17
CA THR A 41 -1.15 -15.49 -14.58
C THR A 41 -2.48 -15.84 -15.25
N SER A 42 -2.43 -16.58 -16.36
CA SER A 42 -3.58 -16.81 -17.27
C SER A 42 -4.79 -17.51 -16.63
N ASP A 43 -4.62 -18.05 -15.42
CA ASP A 43 -5.52 -19.03 -14.80
C ASP A 43 -5.93 -18.65 -13.37
N ASP A 44 -5.69 -17.42 -12.93
CA ASP A 44 -6.02 -17.00 -11.56
C ASP A 44 -7.51 -16.70 -11.40
N GLU A 45 -8.09 -17.23 -10.33
CA GLU A 45 -9.42 -16.82 -9.87
C GLU A 45 -9.39 -15.34 -9.46
N LYS A 46 -10.52 -14.65 -9.61
CA LYS A 46 -10.67 -13.27 -9.14
C LYS A 46 -10.40 -13.21 -7.63
N GLN A 47 -9.47 -12.36 -7.22
CA GLN A 47 -9.07 -12.14 -5.83
C GLN A 47 -9.11 -10.65 -5.52
N GLU A 48 -9.71 -10.32 -4.37
CA GLU A 48 -9.86 -8.96 -3.86
C GLU A 48 -9.61 -8.96 -2.35
N LEU A 49 -8.95 -7.91 -1.85
CA LEU A 49 -8.76 -7.70 -0.41
C LEU A 49 -9.89 -6.79 0.11
N SER A 50 -10.73 -7.33 0.99
CA SER A 50 -11.82 -6.53 1.57
C SER A 50 -11.30 -5.44 2.49
N LEU A 51 -12.10 -4.40 2.71
CA LEU A 51 -11.78 -3.36 3.71
C LEU A 51 -11.57 -3.94 5.11
N GLU A 52 -12.30 -5.01 5.46
CA GLU A 52 -12.13 -5.71 6.74
C GLU A 52 -10.70 -6.27 6.89
N GLN A 53 -10.13 -6.80 5.81
CA GLN A 53 -8.76 -7.32 5.79
C GLN A 53 -7.72 -6.19 5.79
N LEU A 54 -7.97 -5.09 5.05
CA LEU A 54 -7.03 -3.99 4.87
C LEU A 54 -6.94 -3.04 6.06
N THR A 55 -8.08 -2.76 6.70
CA THR A 55 -8.19 -1.82 7.83
C THR A 55 -7.17 -2.09 8.95
N PRO A 56 -7.06 -3.32 9.51
CA PRO A 56 -6.07 -3.58 10.55
C PRO A 56 -4.62 -3.39 10.07
N LEU A 57 -4.32 -3.70 8.81
CA LEU A 57 -2.98 -3.50 8.23
C LEU A 57 -2.63 -2.02 8.17
N PHE A 58 -3.55 -1.16 7.75
CA PHE A 58 -3.32 0.29 7.72
C PHE A 58 -3.05 0.88 9.11
N TYR A 59 -3.77 0.42 10.14
CA TYR A 59 -3.50 0.83 11.52
C TYR A 59 -2.12 0.37 11.99
N GLU A 60 -1.71 -0.85 11.66
CA GLU A 60 -0.40 -1.38 12.00
C GLU A 60 0.73 -0.60 11.29
N TRP A 61 0.59 -0.36 9.99
CA TRP A 61 1.57 0.39 9.21
C TRP A 61 1.71 1.83 9.68
N LYS A 62 0.61 2.49 10.03
CA LYS A 62 0.63 3.81 10.65
C LYS A 62 1.40 3.79 11.97
N LYS A 63 1.17 2.78 12.83
CA LYS A 63 1.88 2.60 14.10
C LYS A 63 3.39 2.45 13.91
N TYR A 64 3.83 1.79 12.84
CA TYR A 64 5.25 1.58 12.56
C TYR A 64 5.89 2.65 11.65
N GLY A 65 5.14 3.70 11.32
CA GLY A 65 5.65 4.86 10.59
C GLY A 65 5.96 4.54 9.12
N LEU A 66 5.08 3.77 8.48
CA LEU A 66 5.00 3.70 7.02
C LEU A 66 4.62 5.09 6.49
N THR A 67 5.31 5.56 5.45
CA THR A 67 5.14 6.91 4.92
C THR A 67 4.52 6.95 3.53
N SER A 68 4.47 5.81 2.82
CA SER A 68 3.93 5.73 1.46
C SER A 68 3.32 4.37 1.18
N ILE A 69 2.21 4.37 0.44
CA ILE A 69 1.57 3.17 -0.10
C ILE A 69 1.32 3.42 -1.59
N ALA A 70 1.74 2.48 -2.43
CA ALA A 70 1.33 2.43 -3.83
C ALA A 70 0.25 1.36 -3.96
N ILE A 71 -0.96 1.76 -4.33
CA ILE A 71 -2.08 0.83 -4.56
C ILE A 71 -1.99 0.33 -6.00
N GLY A 72 -2.00 -0.99 -6.17
CA GLY A 72 -1.80 -1.67 -7.44
C GLY A 72 -2.55 -3.01 -7.50
N GLY A 73 -2.03 -3.93 -8.31
CA GLY A 73 -2.69 -5.19 -8.66
C GLY A 73 -3.01 -5.22 -10.15
N GLY A 74 -4.22 -5.61 -10.52
CA GLY A 74 -4.74 -5.41 -11.86
C GLY A 74 -5.00 -3.92 -12.15
N GLU A 75 -6.25 -3.54 -12.37
CA GLU A 75 -6.67 -2.13 -12.40
C GLU A 75 -7.33 -1.79 -11.05
N PRO A 76 -6.65 -1.07 -10.13
CA PRO A 76 -7.16 -0.80 -8.78
C PRO A 76 -8.54 -0.13 -8.76
N LEU A 77 -8.85 0.68 -9.77
CA LEU A 77 -10.14 1.38 -9.86
C LEU A 77 -11.33 0.45 -10.14
N LEU A 78 -11.08 -0.84 -10.42
CA LEU A 78 -12.13 -1.86 -10.54
C LEU A 78 -12.52 -2.49 -9.19
N HIS A 79 -11.74 -2.29 -8.14
CA HIS A 79 -12.05 -2.85 -6.83
C HIS A 79 -13.37 -2.25 -6.29
N PRO A 80 -14.33 -3.06 -5.83
CA PRO A 80 -15.68 -2.61 -5.48
C PRO A 80 -15.72 -1.59 -4.34
N GLU A 81 -14.75 -1.64 -3.44
CA GLU A 81 -14.65 -0.77 -2.26
C GLU A 81 -13.56 0.33 -2.39
N ILE A 82 -13.10 0.67 -3.60
CA ILE A 82 -11.95 1.59 -3.78
C ILE A 82 -12.18 3.03 -3.32
N LEU A 83 -13.45 3.46 -3.22
CA LEU A 83 -13.84 4.82 -2.85
C LEU A 83 -14.25 4.98 -1.37
N GLU A 84 -14.24 3.89 -0.61
CA GLU A 84 -14.57 3.87 0.82
C GLU A 84 -13.36 4.26 1.68
#